data_AF-A0A4S8MKE9-F1
#
_entry.id   AF-A0A4S8MKE9-F1
#
_cell.length_a   1.000
_cell.length_b   1.000
_cell.length_c   1.000
_cell.angle_alpha   90.00
_cell.angle_beta   90.00
_cell.angle_gamma   90.00
#
_symmetry.space_group_name_H-M   'P 1'
#
loop_
_entity.id
_entity.type
_entity.pdbx_description
1 polymer ?
#
loop_
_entity_poly.entity_id
_entity_poly.type
_entity_poly.pdbx_seq_one_letter_code
_entity_poly.pdbx_strand_id
1 'polypeptide(L)'
;MPKRSLDERASHTPKRSLDGSGHPYHPPPPSELAARQKEANAKHALVQQRVFIGDRQRFVVVEIGQGTSAGDVIKMVQDQGALKEWRGSGGWMLFEIAQDFGMERPIRNYELLSDIESSWNKDKLVNVFLLKLTPYASLLSPSALPSASPTFSGYVEWESKRGKWVKRYMVLREHSLYLSKRDNGKDETLLCSLSNYDVYRVTRLVKAPKEFTFSLKSTDNLSYFEDTADYLHMFSCRMDKGEAWMEKILLARSYVLYQERHVLSKPTAGVTQMAASAGGSGATGLTRNPTRKAAQKPLVNVNGSSIFEPGSLLRQQG
;
A
#
# COMPACT_ATOMS: atom_id res chain seq x y z
N MET A 1 78.22 26.63 7.06
CA MET A 1 76.76 26.68 6.88
C MET A 1 76.23 25.26 6.69
N PRO A 2 75.86 24.54 7.78
CA PRO A 2 75.24 23.23 7.69
C PRO A 2 73.77 23.23 8.13
N LYS A 3 73.00 22.27 7.59
CA LYS A 3 71.71 21.79 8.10
C LYS A 3 71.93 20.36 8.62
N ARG A 4 71.51 20.05 9.87
CA ARG A 4 70.82 18.80 10.26
C ARG A 4 70.54 18.71 11.78
N SER A 5 69.32 18.20 12.05
CA SER A 5 68.84 17.28 13.11
C SER A 5 68.69 17.69 14.59
N LEU A 6 67.54 17.26 15.14
CA LEU A 6 67.24 16.79 16.53
C LEU A 6 67.30 17.88 17.62
N ASP A 7 66.52 17.94 18.71
CA ASP A 7 65.72 16.98 19.46
C ASP A 7 64.63 17.68 20.31
N GLU A 8 63.59 16.91 20.63
CA GLU A 8 62.92 16.75 21.93
C GLU A 8 62.61 17.97 22.84
N ARG A 9 61.31 18.20 23.16
CA ARG A 9 60.90 18.57 24.52
C ARG A 9 59.42 18.30 24.85
N ALA A 10 59.25 17.27 25.67
CA ALA A 10 58.37 17.14 26.84
C ALA A 10 56.87 17.43 26.71
N SER A 11 56.11 16.33 26.73
CA SER A 11 54.71 16.20 27.11
C SER A 11 54.36 16.89 28.44
N HIS A 12 53.30 17.71 28.43
CA HIS A 12 52.54 18.11 29.62
C HIS A 12 51.08 17.75 29.39
N THR A 13 50.65 16.65 30.00
CA THR A 13 49.25 16.24 30.11
C THR A 13 48.57 17.00 31.26
N PRO A 14 47.46 17.72 31.03
CA PRO A 14 46.60 18.14 32.11
C PRO A 14 45.76 16.93 32.57
N LYS A 15 45.90 16.58 33.85
CA LYS A 15 45.06 15.60 34.55
C LYS A 15 43.59 16.00 34.41
N ARG A 16 42.81 15.21 33.67
CA ARG A 16 41.35 15.31 33.67
C ARG A 16 40.84 14.56 34.90
N SER A 17 40.21 15.30 35.81
CA SER A 17 39.53 14.77 36.98
C SER A 17 38.42 13.81 36.54
N LEU A 18 38.60 12.53 36.88
CA LEU A 18 37.57 11.49 36.80
C LEU A 18 36.65 11.65 38.01
N ASP A 19 35.66 12.54 37.90
CA ASP A 19 34.46 12.41 38.72
C ASP A 19 33.55 11.37 38.04
N GLY A 20 33.57 10.19 38.62
CA GLY A 20 32.72 9.07 38.26
C GLY A 20 31.30 9.28 38.75
N SER A 21 30.39 9.48 37.80
CA SER A 21 29.01 9.02 37.89
C SER A 21 28.57 8.59 36.49
N GLY A 22 29.24 7.56 35.96
CA GLY A 22 28.81 6.87 34.76
C GLY A 22 27.50 6.13 35.03
N HIS A 23 26.38 6.82 34.90
CA HIS A 23 25.11 6.15 34.71
C HIS A 23 25.21 5.29 33.44
N PRO A 24 24.84 4.00 33.47
CA PRO A 24 24.83 3.20 32.27
C PRO A 24 23.92 3.88 31.24
N TYR A 25 24.41 4.05 30.02
CA TYR A 25 23.57 4.52 28.92
C TYR A 25 22.55 3.43 28.63
N HIS A 26 21.40 3.51 29.28
CA HIS A 26 20.27 2.66 28.96
C HIS A 26 19.60 3.26 27.71
N PRO A 27 19.50 2.52 26.59
CA PRO A 27 18.68 2.98 25.48
C PRO A 27 17.26 3.24 26.02
N PRO A 28 16.63 4.35 25.61
CA PRO A 28 15.32 4.71 26.11
C PRO A 28 14.34 3.55 25.88
N PRO A 29 13.47 3.24 26.85
CA PRO A 29 12.52 2.15 26.72
C PRO A 29 11.64 2.35 25.48
N PRO A 30 11.16 1.26 24.86
CA PRO A 30 10.33 1.34 23.65
C PRO A 30 9.13 2.28 23.78
N SER A 31 8.57 2.44 24.98
CA SER A 31 7.48 3.38 25.28
C SER A 31 7.91 4.85 25.18
N GLU A 32 9.14 5.19 25.58
CA GLU A 32 9.69 6.54 25.48
C GLU A 32 10.13 6.85 24.04
N LEU A 33 10.68 5.86 23.32
CA LEU A 33 10.92 5.98 21.88
C LEU A 33 9.61 6.16 21.11
N ALA A 34 8.57 5.39 21.45
CA ALA A 34 7.24 5.56 20.87
C ALA A 34 6.61 6.91 21.22
N ALA A 35 6.79 7.41 22.46
CA ALA A 35 6.31 8.73 22.87
C ALA A 35 7.07 9.85 22.14
N ARG A 36 8.39 9.74 21.99
CA ARG A 36 9.21 10.67 21.21
C ARG A 36 8.89 10.62 19.72
N GLN A 37 8.58 9.45 19.17
CA GLN A 37 8.09 9.29 17.80
C GLN A 37 6.70 9.93 17.65
N LYS A 38 5.83 9.80 18.65
CA LYS A 38 4.49 10.40 18.68
C LYS A 38 4.55 11.92 18.81
N GLU A 39 5.46 12.45 19.63
CA GLU A 39 5.75 13.89 19.74
C GLU A 39 6.45 14.44 18.50
N ALA A 40 7.38 13.70 17.88
CA ALA A 40 8.01 14.08 16.62
C ALA A 40 6.98 14.11 15.47
N ASN A 41 6.09 13.11 15.42
CA ASN A 41 4.96 13.09 14.49
C ASN A 41 3.96 14.24 14.77
N ALA A 42 3.77 14.63 16.04
CA ALA A 42 2.93 15.77 16.42
C ALA A 42 3.58 17.14 16.13
N LYS A 43 4.90 17.21 15.95
CA LYS A 43 5.63 18.43 15.57
C LYS A 43 5.64 18.72 14.08
N HIS A 44 5.03 17.87 13.24
CA HIS A 44 4.82 18.23 11.85
C HIS A 44 3.75 19.31 11.74
N ALA A 45 4.15 20.49 11.25
CA ALA A 45 3.27 21.63 11.08
C ALA A 45 2.04 21.25 10.24
N LEU A 46 0.86 21.65 10.73
CA LEU A 46 -0.35 21.58 9.93
C LEU A 46 -0.19 22.51 8.72
N VAL A 47 -0.58 22.02 7.56
CA VAL A 47 -0.56 22.76 6.30
C VAL A 47 -2.00 23.04 5.89
N GLN A 48 -2.25 24.25 5.45
CA GLN A 48 -3.54 24.61 4.86
C GLN A 48 -3.63 24.04 3.45
N GLN A 49 -4.59 23.15 3.23
CA GLN A 49 -4.82 22.51 1.93
C GLN A 49 -6.20 22.88 1.40
N ARG A 50 -6.23 23.25 0.11
CA ARG A 50 -7.51 23.44 -0.61
C ARG A 50 -8.08 22.10 -1.03
N VAL A 51 -9.33 21.87 -0.67
CA VAL A 51 -10.12 20.73 -1.10
C VAL A 51 -11.30 21.25 -1.91
N PHE A 52 -11.27 20.97 -3.20
CA PHE A 52 -12.34 21.35 -4.10
C PHE A 52 -13.55 20.44 -3.90
N ILE A 53 -14.75 20.91 -4.25
CA ILE A 53 -15.99 20.13 -4.16
C ILE A 53 -16.69 20.16 -5.51
N GLY A 54 -17.02 18.98 -6.04
CA GLY A 54 -17.72 18.78 -7.31
C GLY A 54 -16.96 19.23 -8.56
N ASP A 55 -17.17 20.48 -9.00
CA ASP A 55 -16.76 21.01 -10.32
C ASP A 55 -15.53 21.94 -10.27
N ARG A 56 -14.71 21.84 -9.21
CA ARG A 56 -13.50 22.65 -8.97
C ARG A 56 -13.73 24.17 -8.84
N GLN A 57 -14.98 24.63 -8.82
CA GLN A 57 -15.29 26.05 -8.63
C GLN A 57 -15.39 26.43 -7.16
N ARG A 58 -15.89 25.50 -6.34
CA ARG A 58 -16.00 25.65 -4.89
C ARG A 58 -14.89 24.86 -4.21
N PHE A 59 -14.31 25.44 -3.17
CA PHE A 59 -13.34 24.76 -2.31
C PHE A 59 -13.53 25.18 -0.86
N VAL A 60 -13.06 24.33 0.04
CA VAL A 60 -12.82 24.67 1.44
C VAL A 60 -11.33 24.55 1.73
N VAL A 61 -10.88 25.24 2.76
CA VAL A 61 -9.52 25.08 3.29
C VAL A 61 -9.60 24.22 4.54
N VAL A 62 -8.81 23.16 4.56
CA VAL A 62 -8.67 22.27 5.71
C VAL A 62 -7.22 22.27 6.18
N GLU A 63 -7.02 21.99 7.46
CA GLU A 63 -5.69 21.79 8.02
C GLU A 63 -5.33 20.31 7.97
N ILE A 64 -4.25 19.99 7.26
CA ILE A 64 -3.78 18.62 7.10
C ILE A 64 -2.39 18.47 7.72
N GLY A 65 -2.15 17.34 8.37
CA GLY A 65 -0.83 16.91 8.85
C GLY A 65 -0.47 15.54 8.29
N GLN A 66 0.67 15.00 8.71
CA GLN A 66 1.14 13.68 8.25
C GLN A 66 0.19 12.52 8.58
N GLY A 67 -0.60 12.65 9.65
CA GLY A 67 -1.58 11.64 10.06
C GLY A 67 -2.96 11.81 9.42
N THR A 68 -3.19 12.84 8.61
CA THR A 68 -4.52 13.14 8.09
C THR A 68 -4.89 12.20 6.95
N SER A 69 -5.94 11.40 7.18
CA SER A 69 -6.50 10.52 6.16
C SER A 69 -7.53 11.21 5.27
N ALA A 70 -7.85 10.61 4.12
CA ALA A 70 -8.93 11.09 3.27
C ALA A 70 -10.30 11.09 3.98
N GLY A 71 -10.53 10.13 4.88
CA GLY A 71 -11.74 10.07 5.71
C GLY A 71 -11.83 11.25 6.68
N ASP A 72 -10.71 11.65 7.28
CA ASP A 72 -10.66 12.82 8.17
C ASP A 72 -11.00 14.09 7.39
N VAL A 73 -10.46 14.25 6.17
CA VAL A 73 -10.79 15.39 5.31
C VAL A 73 -12.28 15.42 4.96
N ILE A 74 -12.87 14.30 4.55
CA ILE A 74 -14.31 14.21 4.27
C ILE A 74 -15.11 14.67 5.50
N LYS A 75 -14.74 14.20 6.69
CA LYS A 75 -15.39 14.60 7.95
C LYS A 75 -15.24 16.09 8.24
N MET A 76 -14.03 16.65 8.10
CA MET A 76 -13.78 18.09 8.29
C MET A 76 -14.66 18.95 7.37
N VAL A 77 -14.74 18.59 6.08
CA VAL A 77 -15.58 19.32 5.11
C VAL A 77 -17.06 19.16 5.41
N GLN A 78 -17.49 17.98 5.87
CA GLN A 78 -18.87 17.73 6.28
C GLN A 78 -19.27 18.53 7.52
N ASP A 79 -18.40 18.59 8.53
CA ASP A 79 -18.63 19.33 9.78
C ASP A 79 -18.74 20.84 9.54
N GLN A 80 -18.06 21.36 8.52
CA GLN A 80 -18.22 22.74 8.02
C GLN A 80 -19.56 22.98 7.28
N GLY A 81 -20.38 21.94 7.07
CA GLY A 81 -21.66 22.03 6.37
C GLY A 81 -21.55 22.18 4.84
N ALA A 82 -20.35 22.13 4.28
CA ALA A 82 -20.10 22.44 2.86
C ALA A 82 -20.67 21.40 1.88
N LEU A 83 -21.06 20.23 2.36
CA LEU A 83 -21.61 19.13 1.54
C LEU A 83 -23.16 19.13 1.46
N LYS A 84 -23.86 19.90 2.31
CA LYS A 84 -25.33 19.82 2.46
C LYS A 84 -26.11 20.20 1.20
N GLU A 85 -25.61 21.15 0.43
CA GLU A 85 -26.29 21.68 -0.76
C GLU A 85 -26.03 20.87 -2.04
N TRP A 86 -25.17 19.87 -1.97
CA TRP A 86 -24.85 19.04 -3.12
C TRP A 86 -25.88 17.91 -3.28
N ARG A 87 -26.11 17.50 -4.53
CA ARG A 87 -27.05 16.45 -4.91
C ARG A 87 -26.34 15.46 -5.83
N GLY A 88 -26.74 14.19 -5.75
CA GLY A 88 -26.18 13.11 -6.57
C GLY A 88 -26.42 11.75 -5.90
N SER A 89 -25.89 10.69 -6.51
CA SER A 89 -25.97 9.32 -6.00
C SER A 89 -24.60 8.80 -5.58
N GLY A 90 -24.58 7.80 -4.69
CA GLY A 90 -23.36 7.23 -4.13
C GLY A 90 -22.92 7.93 -2.85
N GLY A 91 -21.66 7.72 -2.47
CA GLY A 91 -21.06 8.32 -1.28
C GLY A 91 -19.96 9.31 -1.63
N TRP A 92 -19.63 10.19 -0.69
CA TRP A 92 -18.52 11.12 -0.84
C TRP A 92 -17.19 10.37 -0.74
N MET A 93 -16.32 10.63 -1.70
CA MET A 93 -14.91 10.27 -1.62
C MET A 93 -14.05 11.45 -2.04
N LEU A 94 -12.84 11.51 -1.47
CA LEU A 94 -11.79 12.38 -1.96
C LEU A 94 -11.19 11.77 -3.22
N PHE A 95 -10.83 12.60 -4.20
CA PHE A 95 -10.18 12.20 -5.43
C PHE A 95 -8.84 12.90 -5.53
N GLU A 96 -7.83 12.15 -6.00
CA GLU A 96 -6.60 12.71 -6.51
C GLU A 96 -6.86 13.11 -7.96
N ILE A 97 -6.74 14.40 -8.26
CA ILE A 97 -6.76 14.92 -9.62
C ILE A 97 -5.31 15.14 -10.06
N ALA A 98 -4.75 14.14 -10.74
CA ALA A 98 -3.42 14.20 -11.34
C ALA A 98 -3.49 14.98 -12.66
N GLN A 99 -3.56 16.30 -12.55
CA GLN A 99 -3.77 17.22 -13.67
C GLN A 99 -2.59 17.22 -14.65
N ASP A 100 -1.38 17.04 -14.15
CA ASP A 100 -0.16 16.82 -14.92
C ASP A 100 -0.29 15.67 -15.93
N PHE A 101 -1.10 14.66 -15.62
CA PHE A 101 -1.42 13.54 -16.49
C PHE A 101 -2.88 13.54 -16.99
N GLY A 102 -3.71 14.50 -16.61
CA GLY A 102 -5.10 14.61 -17.04
C GLY A 102 -5.90 13.35 -16.70
N MET A 103 -5.81 12.91 -15.44
CA MET A 103 -6.47 11.71 -14.94
C MET A 103 -6.83 11.86 -13.46
N GLU A 104 -7.70 10.98 -12.97
CA GLU A 104 -8.16 11.01 -11.58
C GLU A 104 -8.35 9.61 -11.01
N ARG A 105 -8.26 9.48 -9.69
CA ARG A 105 -8.64 8.26 -8.97
C ARG A 105 -9.36 8.59 -7.66
N PRO A 106 -10.29 7.73 -7.20
CA PRO A 106 -10.80 7.83 -5.84
C PRO A 106 -9.68 7.49 -4.84
N ILE A 107 -9.64 8.23 -3.74
CA ILE A 107 -8.77 8.00 -2.60
C ILE A 107 -9.60 7.31 -1.51
N ARG A 108 -9.17 6.13 -1.08
CA ARG A 108 -9.83 5.35 -0.04
C ARG A 108 -9.75 6.11 1.28
N ASN A 109 -10.80 6.05 2.09
CA ASN A 109 -10.92 6.83 3.33
C ASN A 109 -9.74 6.66 4.30
N TYR A 110 -9.04 5.53 4.25
CA TYR A 110 -7.90 5.27 5.13
C TYR A 110 -6.58 5.79 4.57
N GLU A 111 -6.43 6.04 3.27
CA GLU A 111 -5.18 6.56 2.68
C GLU A 111 -4.79 7.91 3.30
N LEU A 112 -3.49 8.12 3.53
CA LEU A 112 -2.96 9.37 4.07
C LEU A 112 -2.68 10.36 2.94
N LEU A 113 -3.03 11.63 3.14
CA LEU A 113 -2.81 12.65 2.12
C LEU A 113 -1.31 12.90 1.90
N SER A 114 -0.51 12.84 2.96
CA SER A 114 0.95 13.02 2.87
C SER A 114 1.60 12.02 1.92
N ASP A 115 1.14 10.77 1.91
CA ASP A 115 1.68 9.72 1.04
C ASP A 115 1.35 10.03 -0.42
N ILE A 116 0.14 10.54 -0.68
CA ILE A 116 -0.31 10.92 -2.03
C ILE A 116 0.48 12.13 -2.54
N GLU A 117 0.61 13.18 -1.71
CA GLU A 117 1.37 14.38 -2.05
C GLU A 117 2.85 14.10 -2.24
N SER A 118 3.41 13.09 -1.57
CA SER A 118 4.82 12.69 -1.75
C SER A 118 5.12 12.21 -3.18
N SER A 119 4.11 11.67 -3.87
CA SER A 119 4.19 11.23 -5.27
C SER A 119 4.15 12.39 -6.27
N TRP A 120 3.66 13.57 -5.86
CA TRP A 120 3.46 14.70 -6.75
C TRP A 120 4.77 15.40 -7.10
N ASN A 121 4.82 15.96 -8.32
CA ASN A 121 5.86 16.89 -8.69
C ASN A 121 5.58 18.25 -8.04
N LYS A 122 6.36 18.59 -7.01
CA LYS A 122 6.19 19.83 -6.23
C LYS A 122 6.51 21.11 -7.03
N ASP A 123 7.21 21.00 -8.15
CA ASP A 123 7.48 22.14 -9.04
C ASP A 123 6.26 22.48 -9.91
N LYS A 124 5.39 21.49 -10.14
CA LYS A 124 4.16 21.61 -10.94
C LYS A 124 2.96 21.50 -10.00
N LEU A 125 2.63 22.59 -9.31
CA LEU A 125 1.50 22.71 -8.37
C LEU A 125 0.12 22.65 -9.09
N VAL A 126 -0.11 21.63 -9.92
CA VAL A 126 -1.30 21.47 -10.75
C VAL A 126 -2.25 20.38 -10.23
N ASN A 127 -1.73 19.46 -9.42
CA ASN A 127 -2.50 18.37 -8.83
C ASN A 127 -3.32 18.89 -7.65
N VAL A 128 -4.55 18.40 -7.51
CA VAL A 128 -5.49 18.89 -6.51
C VAL A 128 -6.31 17.77 -5.91
N PHE A 129 -6.83 18.01 -4.70
CA PHE A 129 -7.83 17.16 -4.09
C PHE A 129 -9.24 17.64 -4.41
N LEU A 130 -10.12 16.71 -4.79
CA LEU A 130 -11.50 16.99 -5.17
C LEU A 130 -12.48 16.02 -4.47
N LEU A 131 -13.45 16.54 -3.75
CA LEU A 131 -14.56 15.75 -3.21
C LEU A 131 -15.64 15.54 -4.28
N LYS A 132 -16.02 14.28 -4.52
CA LYS A 132 -17.06 13.90 -5.48
C LYS A 132 -17.96 12.81 -4.88
N LEU A 133 -19.23 12.84 -5.28
CA LEU A 133 -20.14 11.71 -5.09
C LEU A 133 -19.79 10.61 -6.10
N THR A 134 -19.66 9.38 -5.63
CA THR A 134 -19.25 8.24 -6.46
C THR A 134 -19.89 6.92 -6.01
N PRO A 135 -20.21 6.01 -6.94
CA PRO A 135 -20.63 4.65 -6.59
C PRO A 135 -19.50 3.83 -5.92
N TYR A 136 -18.23 4.24 -6.05
CA TYR A 136 -17.11 3.51 -5.45
C TYR A 136 -17.05 3.60 -3.92
N ALA A 137 -17.78 4.53 -3.30
CA ALA A 137 -17.71 4.76 -1.86
C ALA A 137 -18.08 3.51 -1.03
N SER A 138 -19.13 2.78 -1.43
CA SER A 138 -19.51 1.53 -0.77
C SER A 138 -18.50 0.42 -1.05
N LEU A 139 -18.07 0.31 -2.31
CA LEU A 139 -17.13 -0.70 -2.81
C LEU A 139 -15.75 -0.62 -2.13
N LEU A 140 -15.24 0.59 -1.90
CA LEU A 140 -13.90 0.83 -1.36
C LEU A 140 -13.89 1.08 0.14
N SER A 141 -15.04 0.89 0.80
CA SER A 141 -15.13 0.94 2.25
C SER A 141 -14.34 -0.22 2.89
N PRO A 142 -13.74 -0.04 4.08
CA PRO A 142 -13.06 -1.13 4.78
C PRO A 142 -13.93 -2.37 4.97
N SER A 143 -15.24 -2.19 5.18
CA SER A 143 -16.21 -3.27 5.35
C SER A 143 -16.51 -4.06 4.07
N ALA A 144 -16.23 -3.49 2.90
CA ALA A 144 -16.46 -4.13 1.61
C ALA A 144 -15.19 -4.78 1.02
N LEU A 145 -14.08 -4.76 1.76
CA LEU A 145 -12.84 -5.38 1.32
C LEU A 145 -13.04 -6.89 1.10
N PRO A 146 -12.56 -7.42 -0.04
CA PRO A 146 -12.68 -8.85 -0.30
C PRO A 146 -11.75 -9.63 0.64
N SER A 147 -12.11 -10.87 0.95
CA SER A 147 -11.28 -11.77 1.77
C SER A 147 -9.99 -12.19 1.07
N ALA A 148 -9.93 -12.07 -0.26
CA ALA A 148 -8.76 -12.35 -1.09
C ALA A 148 -8.64 -11.30 -2.20
N SER A 149 -7.44 -11.14 -2.76
CA SER A 149 -7.23 -10.29 -3.93
C SER A 149 -8.15 -10.71 -5.07
N PRO A 150 -8.84 -9.78 -5.73
CA PRO A 150 -9.49 -10.07 -6.99
C PRO A 150 -8.48 -10.53 -8.05
N THR A 151 -8.95 -11.40 -8.94
CA THR A 151 -8.28 -11.72 -10.20
C THR A 151 -9.15 -11.24 -11.36
N PHE A 152 -8.51 -10.84 -12.46
CA PHE A 152 -9.22 -10.45 -13.68
C PHE A 152 -8.30 -10.55 -14.88
N SER A 153 -8.84 -10.85 -16.05
CA SER A 153 -8.05 -10.93 -17.27
C SER A 153 -8.85 -10.57 -18.50
N GLY A 154 -8.14 -10.13 -19.54
CA GLY A 154 -8.76 -9.77 -20.80
C GLY A 154 -7.81 -9.04 -21.73
N TYR A 155 -8.23 -8.94 -22.99
CA TYR A 155 -7.49 -8.14 -23.98
C TYR A 155 -7.71 -6.65 -23.76
N VAL A 156 -6.61 -5.90 -23.83
CA VAL A 156 -6.56 -4.43 -23.79
C VAL A 156 -5.66 -3.92 -24.92
N GLU A 157 -5.89 -2.68 -25.35
CA GLU A 157 -4.92 -1.95 -26.15
C GLU A 157 -3.97 -1.23 -25.19
N TRP A 158 -2.69 -1.58 -25.21
CA TRP A 158 -1.66 -0.97 -24.36
C TRP A 158 -0.83 0.04 -25.16
N GLU A 159 -0.63 1.24 -24.63
CA GLU A 159 0.22 2.26 -25.25
C GLU A 159 1.70 1.95 -25.00
N SER A 160 2.27 1.08 -25.83
CA SER A 160 3.69 0.68 -25.73
C SER A 160 4.67 1.85 -25.88
N LYS A 161 4.27 2.89 -26.62
CA LYS A 161 4.95 4.18 -26.77
C LYS A 161 3.86 5.21 -27.02
N ARG A 162 4.11 6.49 -26.71
CA ARG A 162 3.15 7.58 -26.96
C ARG A 162 2.55 7.50 -28.38
N GLY A 163 1.23 7.34 -28.46
CA GLY A 163 0.45 7.19 -29.69
C GLY A 163 0.49 5.81 -30.36
N LYS A 164 1.36 4.89 -29.91
CA LYS A 164 1.49 3.55 -30.46
C LYS A 164 0.85 2.52 -29.54
N TRP A 165 -0.33 2.06 -29.97
CA TRP A 165 -1.14 1.08 -29.27
C TRP A 165 -0.86 -0.33 -29.79
N VAL A 166 -0.79 -1.29 -28.89
CA VAL A 166 -0.65 -2.71 -29.21
C VAL A 166 -1.62 -3.54 -28.39
N LYS A 167 -2.32 -4.46 -29.04
CA LYS A 167 -3.18 -5.42 -28.35
C LYS A 167 -2.32 -6.37 -27.49
N ARG A 168 -2.67 -6.48 -26.21
CA ARG A 168 -2.06 -7.38 -25.23
C ARG A 168 -3.13 -8.07 -24.41
N TYR A 169 -2.82 -9.26 -23.91
CA TYR A 169 -3.63 -9.90 -22.89
C TYR A 169 -3.08 -9.45 -21.54
N MET A 170 -3.96 -8.88 -20.70
CA MET A 170 -3.61 -8.38 -19.38
C MET A 170 -4.21 -9.27 -18.31
N VAL A 171 -3.46 -9.52 -17.25
CA VAL A 171 -3.89 -10.34 -16.11
C VAL A 171 -3.57 -9.61 -14.80
N LEU A 172 -4.58 -9.48 -13.94
CA LEU A 172 -4.45 -9.14 -12.53
C LEU A 172 -4.43 -10.45 -11.74
N ARG A 173 -3.30 -10.72 -11.08
CA ARG A 173 -3.16 -11.82 -10.11
C ARG A 173 -2.09 -11.45 -9.09
N GLU A 174 -2.20 -11.98 -7.87
CA GLU A 174 -1.16 -11.80 -6.84
C GLU A 174 -0.80 -10.31 -6.63
N HIS A 175 -1.82 -9.46 -6.62
CA HIS A 175 -1.69 -8.00 -6.48
C HIS A 175 -0.81 -7.33 -7.55
N SER A 176 -0.58 -7.98 -8.68
CA SER A 176 0.30 -7.50 -9.74
C SER A 176 -0.39 -7.61 -11.09
N LEU A 177 0.02 -6.73 -12.00
CA LEU A 177 -0.48 -6.70 -13.38
C LEU A 177 0.60 -7.26 -14.30
N TYR A 178 0.18 -8.16 -15.18
CA TYR A 178 1.03 -8.82 -16.15
C TYR A 178 0.50 -8.59 -17.56
N LEU A 179 1.40 -8.50 -18.53
CA LEU A 179 1.07 -8.43 -19.95
C LEU A 179 1.69 -9.60 -20.71
N SER A 180 0.93 -10.16 -21.64
CA SER A 180 1.41 -11.15 -22.60
C SER A 180 0.87 -10.86 -23.99
N LYS A 181 1.45 -11.51 -25.00
CA LYS A 181 0.95 -11.38 -26.39
C LYS A 181 -0.42 -12.05 -26.57
N ARG A 182 -0.71 -13.12 -25.82
CA ARG A 182 -1.90 -13.97 -25.93
C ARG A 182 -2.32 -14.52 -24.56
N ASP A 183 -3.53 -15.04 -24.49
CA ASP A 183 -4.20 -15.62 -23.31
C ASP A 183 -3.70 -16.99 -22.84
N ASN A 184 -2.51 -17.40 -23.28
CA ASN A 184 -1.91 -18.69 -22.96
C ASN A 184 -0.79 -18.62 -21.91
N GLY A 185 -0.57 -17.44 -21.32
CA GLY A 185 0.47 -17.18 -20.32
C GLY A 185 1.91 -17.23 -20.84
N LYS A 186 2.14 -17.48 -22.14
CA LYS A 186 3.49 -17.45 -22.72
C LYS A 186 3.97 -16.02 -22.94
N ASP A 187 5.27 -15.79 -22.78
CA ASP A 187 5.93 -14.48 -22.86
C ASP A 187 5.29 -13.44 -21.93
N GLU A 188 4.76 -13.89 -20.79
CA GLU A 188 4.19 -12.98 -19.82
C GLU A 188 5.29 -12.17 -19.13
N THR A 189 5.06 -10.87 -19.03
CA THR A 189 5.97 -9.92 -18.39
C THR A 189 5.23 -9.22 -17.27
N LEU A 190 5.85 -9.15 -16.09
CA LEU A 190 5.36 -8.31 -14.99
C LEU A 190 5.40 -6.87 -15.45
N LEU A 191 4.25 -6.20 -15.37
CA LEU A 191 4.15 -4.78 -15.68
C LEU A 191 4.37 -3.93 -14.43
N CYS A 192 3.58 -4.16 -13.38
CA CYS A 192 3.70 -3.41 -12.14
C CYS A 192 3.06 -4.16 -10.96
N SER A 193 3.47 -3.80 -9.75
CA SER A 193 2.86 -4.26 -8.49
C SER A 193 1.89 -3.22 -7.95
N LEU A 194 0.74 -3.65 -7.46
CA LEU A 194 -0.20 -2.82 -6.73
C LEU A 194 0.27 -2.54 -5.29
N SER A 195 1.51 -2.82 -4.92
CA SER A 195 2.13 -2.24 -3.71
C SER A 195 2.49 -0.77 -3.88
N ASN A 196 2.82 -0.34 -5.11
CA ASN A 196 3.21 1.04 -5.40
C ASN A 196 2.63 1.58 -6.71
N TYR A 197 1.58 0.96 -7.25
CA TYR A 197 0.78 1.47 -8.35
C TYR A 197 -0.69 1.52 -7.97
N ASP A 198 -1.42 2.45 -8.56
CA ASP A 198 -2.88 2.49 -8.51
C ASP A 198 -3.45 2.83 -9.89
N VAL A 199 -4.74 2.56 -10.05
CA VAL A 199 -5.46 2.80 -11.30
C VAL A 199 -6.11 4.18 -11.31
N TYR A 200 -6.01 4.87 -12.44
CA TYR A 200 -6.58 6.18 -12.68
C TYR A 200 -7.47 6.13 -13.92
N ARG A 201 -8.61 6.81 -13.85
CA ARG A 201 -9.44 7.09 -15.01
C ARG A 201 -8.85 8.28 -15.75
N VAL A 202 -8.65 8.15 -17.05
CA VAL A 202 -8.14 9.25 -17.88
C VAL A 202 -9.27 10.19 -18.21
N THR A 203 -9.10 11.48 -17.89
CA THR A 203 -10.13 12.52 -18.08
C THR A 203 -9.81 13.43 -19.27
N ARG A 204 -8.53 13.56 -19.64
CA ARG A 204 -8.13 14.25 -20.88
C ARG A 204 -8.52 13.42 -22.11
N LEU A 205 -8.76 14.11 -23.22
CA LEU A 205 -8.95 13.46 -24.51
C LEU A 205 -7.63 12.83 -24.98
N VAL A 206 -7.66 11.53 -25.26
CA VAL A 206 -6.54 10.77 -25.84
C VAL A 206 -7.02 10.14 -27.14
N LYS A 207 -6.15 10.10 -28.17
CA LYS A 207 -6.41 9.38 -29.42
C LYS A 207 -6.20 7.88 -29.21
N ALA A 208 -7.07 7.27 -28.42
CA ALA A 208 -7.03 5.85 -28.09
C ALA A 208 -7.90 5.02 -29.08
N PRO A 209 -7.56 3.74 -29.34
CA PRO A 209 -8.33 2.89 -30.23
C PRO A 209 -9.72 2.50 -29.70
N LYS A 210 -9.96 2.64 -28.39
CA LYS A 210 -11.21 2.25 -27.73
C LYS A 210 -11.71 3.37 -26.81
N GLU A 211 -13.02 3.33 -26.52
CA GLU A 211 -13.77 4.39 -25.85
C GLU A 211 -13.38 4.62 -24.39
N PHE A 212 -12.97 3.57 -23.67
CA PHE A 212 -12.60 3.69 -22.26
C PHE A 212 -11.08 3.67 -22.12
N THR A 213 -10.53 4.73 -21.53
CA THR A 213 -9.09 4.85 -21.29
C THR A 213 -8.83 4.96 -19.79
N PHE A 214 -7.90 4.15 -19.30
CA PHE A 214 -7.43 4.18 -17.93
C PHE A 214 -5.91 4.00 -17.90
N SER A 215 -5.29 4.27 -16.77
CA SER A 215 -3.86 4.13 -16.61
C SER A 215 -3.50 3.54 -15.26
N LEU A 216 -2.36 2.86 -15.22
CA LEU A 216 -1.65 2.50 -14.00
C LEU A 216 -0.53 3.52 -13.81
N LYS A 217 -0.55 4.26 -12.70
CA LYS A 217 0.49 5.23 -12.35
C LYS A 217 1.12 4.77 -11.04
N SER A 218 2.44 4.89 -10.93
CA SER A 218 3.11 4.70 -9.65
C SER A 218 2.62 5.71 -8.61
N THR A 219 2.48 5.26 -7.37
CA THR A 219 2.25 6.11 -6.20
C THR A 219 3.55 6.60 -5.58
N ASP A 220 4.71 6.26 -6.16
CA ASP A 220 6.00 6.83 -5.80
C ASP A 220 6.25 8.14 -6.57
N ASN A 221 7.31 8.86 -6.20
CA ASN A 221 7.69 10.07 -6.91
C ASN A 221 8.29 9.74 -8.28
N LEU A 222 7.90 10.47 -9.34
CA LEU A 222 8.42 10.28 -10.69
C LEU A 222 9.96 10.36 -10.77
N SER A 223 10.61 11.14 -9.90
CA SER A 223 12.08 11.27 -9.86
C SER A 223 12.83 9.97 -9.52
N TYR A 224 12.14 8.94 -9.01
CA TYR A 224 12.73 7.65 -8.70
C TYR A 224 12.84 6.73 -9.93
N PHE A 225 12.30 7.14 -11.07
CA PHE A 225 12.25 6.33 -12.28
C PHE A 225 13.30 6.81 -13.28
N GLU A 226 14.15 5.88 -13.74
CA GLU A 226 15.10 6.14 -14.83
C GLU A 226 14.39 6.32 -16.17
N ASP A 227 13.40 5.47 -16.44
CA ASP A 227 12.50 5.60 -17.59
C ASP A 227 11.10 6.02 -17.14
N THR A 228 10.66 7.18 -17.63
CA THR A 228 9.30 7.69 -17.42
C THR A 228 8.21 6.76 -17.97
N ALA A 229 8.54 5.84 -18.89
CA ALA A 229 7.61 4.84 -19.41
C ALA A 229 7.25 3.77 -18.37
N ASP A 230 8.09 3.57 -17.36
CA ASP A 230 7.81 2.66 -16.24
C ASP A 230 6.85 3.30 -15.24
N TYR A 231 6.90 4.63 -15.10
CA TYR A 231 6.05 5.37 -14.16
C TYR A 231 4.55 5.28 -14.47
N LEU A 232 4.19 5.20 -15.76
CA LEU A 232 2.82 5.30 -16.23
C LEU A 232 2.55 4.37 -17.40
N HIS A 233 1.54 3.50 -17.26
CA HIS A 233 1.07 2.63 -18.32
C HIS A 233 -0.36 3.00 -18.71
N MET A 234 -0.59 3.27 -19.99
CA MET A 234 -1.90 3.66 -20.54
C MET A 234 -2.57 2.48 -21.24
N PHE A 235 -3.87 2.34 -21.02
CA PHE A 235 -4.68 1.29 -21.62
C PHE A 235 -5.96 1.86 -22.21
N SER A 236 -6.46 1.19 -23.25
CA SER A 236 -7.84 1.39 -23.69
C SER A 236 -8.56 0.08 -23.99
N CYS A 237 -9.86 0.05 -23.69
CA CYS A 237 -10.73 -1.08 -23.92
C CYS A 237 -12.20 -0.62 -24.05
N ARG A 238 -13.12 -1.57 -24.21
CA ARG A 238 -14.57 -1.28 -24.19
C ARG A 238 -15.00 -0.80 -22.79
N MET A 239 -16.03 0.03 -22.73
CA MET A 239 -16.56 0.62 -21.49
C MET A 239 -16.83 -0.43 -20.40
N ASP A 240 -17.52 -1.52 -20.74
CA ASP A 240 -17.88 -2.59 -19.78
C ASP A 240 -16.65 -3.26 -19.16
N LYS A 241 -15.61 -3.47 -19.96
CA LYS A 241 -14.33 -4.04 -19.49
C LYS A 241 -13.50 -3.03 -18.73
N GLY A 242 -13.55 -1.77 -19.14
CA GLY A 242 -12.87 -0.66 -18.48
C GLY A 242 -13.33 -0.45 -17.05
N GLU A 243 -14.64 -0.39 -16.85
CA GLU A 243 -15.24 -0.28 -15.50
C GLU A 243 -14.89 -1.49 -14.63
N ALA A 244 -14.90 -2.70 -15.20
CA ALA A 244 -14.46 -3.90 -14.48
C ALA A 244 -12.97 -3.86 -14.11
N TRP A 245 -12.08 -3.37 -15.00
CA TRP A 245 -10.67 -3.17 -14.68
C TRP A 245 -10.48 -2.17 -13.54
N MET A 246 -11.15 -1.02 -13.60
CA MET A 246 -11.13 -0.02 -12.53
C MET A 246 -11.54 -0.64 -11.19
N GLU A 247 -12.71 -1.27 -11.14
CA GLU A 247 -13.22 -1.92 -9.93
C GLU A 247 -12.23 -2.93 -9.35
N LYS A 248 -11.76 -3.88 -10.18
CA LYS A 248 -10.93 -5.00 -9.72
C LYS A 248 -9.55 -4.53 -9.26
N ILE A 249 -8.94 -3.56 -9.97
CA ILE A 249 -7.64 -3.01 -9.57
C ILE A 249 -7.80 -2.16 -8.31
N LEU A 250 -8.83 -1.32 -8.22
CA LEU A 250 -9.09 -0.52 -7.02
C LEU A 250 -9.26 -1.43 -5.79
N LEU A 251 -10.06 -2.50 -5.89
CA LEU A 251 -10.24 -3.48 -4.83
C LEU A 251 -8.96 -4.24 -4.48
N ALA A 252 -8.17 -4.66 -5.48
CA ALA A 252 -6.90 -5.35 -5.26
C ALA A 252 -5.90 -4.45 -4.52
N ARG A 253 -5.80 -3.17 -4.91
CA ARG A 253 -4.97 -2.18 -4.19
C ARG A 253 -5.50 -1.91 -2.78
N SER A 254 -6.81 -1.83 -2.59
CA SER A 254 -7.44 -1.72 -1.27
C SER A 254 -7.04 -2.88 -0.36
N TYR A 255 -7.04 -4.11 -0.90
CA TYR A 255 -6.60 -5.30 -0.17
C TYR A 255 -5.13 -5.20 0.26
N VAL A 256 -4.23 -4.80 -0.64
CA VAL A 256 -2.80 -4.62 -0.33
C VAL A 256 -2.60 -3.61 0.80
N LEU A 257 -3.19 -2.42 0.68
CA LEU A 257 -3.08 -1.36 1.69
C LEU A 257 -3.62 -1.81 3.05
N TYR A 258 -4.71 -2.58 3.06
CA TYR A 258 -5.26 -3.12 4.29
C TYR A 258 -4.29 -4.12 4.92
N GLN A 259 -3.73 -5.05 4.16
CA GLN A 259 -2.77 -6.04 4.68
C GLN A 259 -1.51 -5.36 5.23
N GLU A 260 -0.93 -4.41 4.50
CA GLU A 260 0.25 -3.65 4.93
C GLU A 260 0.01 -2.97 6.30
N ARG A 261 -1.15 -2.35 6.50
CA ARG A 261 -1.52 -1.74 7.79
C ARG A 261 -1.76 -2.74 8.91
N HIS A 262 -2.31 -3.92 8.62
CA HIS A 262 -2.56 -4.95 9.64
C HIS A 262 -1.30 -5.72 10.02
N VAL A 263 -0.32 -5.80 9.12
CA VAL A 263 1.01 -6.33 9.44
C VAL A 263 1.77 -5.34 10.32
N LEU A 264 1.77 -4.05 9.97
CA LEU A 264 2.47 -3.00 10.74
C LEU A 264 1.84 -2.70 12.11
N SER A 265 0.54 -2.99 12.30
CA SER A 265 -0.16 -2.76 13.57
C SER A 265 -0.09 -3.91 14.57
N LYS A 266 0.45 -5.07 14.19
CA LYS A 266 0.76 -6.14 15.16
C LYS A 266 2.05 -5.77 15.90
N PRO A 267 2.03 -5.61 17.24
CA PRO A 267 3.28 -5.63 18.00
C PRO A 267 3.92 -6.98 17.71
N THR A 268 5.15 -6.99 17.21
CA THR A 268 5.96 -8.19 17.09
C THR A 268 6.01 -8.85 18.48
N ALA A 269 5.20 -9.89 18.68
CA ALA A 269 5.32 -10.76 19.83
C ALA A 269 6.78 -11.24 19.85
N GLY A 270 7.48 -10.91 20.93
CA GLY A 270 8.92 -11.06 21.03
C GLY A 270 9.39 -12.44 20.57
N VAL A 271 10.43 -12.44 19.74
CA VAL A 271 11.25 -13.62 19.48
C VAL A 271 11.90 -13.99 20.81
N THR A 272 11.26 -14.87 21.59
CA THR A 272 11.91 -15.50 22.74
C THR A 272 13.00 -16.39 22.18
N GLN A 273 14.24 -15.91 22.27
CA GLN A 273 15.43 -16.72 22.05
C GLN A 273 15.36 -17.97 22.93
N MET A 274 15.42 -19.13 22.28
CA MET A 274 15.75 -20.37 22.97
C MET A 274 17.21 -20.29 23.42
N ALA A 275 17.42 -20.03 24.71
CA ALA A 275 18.69 -20.28 25.38
C ALA A 275 18.52 -21.54 26.24
N ALA A 276 19.29 -22.56 25.89
CA ALA A 276 19.49 -23.76 26.69
C ALA A 276 20.28 -23.43 27.96
N SER A 277 19.87 -23.99 29.10
CA SER A 277 20.78 -24.28 30.19
C SER A 277 20.26 -25.47 31.01
N ALA A 278 21.11 -26.47 31.10
CA ALA A 278 20.91 -27.73 31.81
C ALA A 278 21.02 -27.57 33.34
N GLY A 279 20.39 -28.50 34.05
CA GLY A 279 20.84 -29.01 35.35
C GLY A 279 20.12 -28.47 36.59
N GLY A 280 19.65 -29.38 37.45
CA GLY A 280 19.43 -29.08 38.87
C GLY A 280 18.12 -29.61 39.46
N SER A 281 18.19 -30.81 40.00
CA SER A 281 17.20 -31.53 40.81
C SER A 281 16.67 -30.73 42.02
N GLY A 282 15.40 -30.90 42.37
CA GLY A 282 14.87 -30.44 43.66
C GLY A 282 13.35 -30.57 43.78
N ALA A 283 12.90 -31.43 44.68
CA ALA A 283 11.52 -31.86 44.87
C ALA A 283 10.58 -30.81 45.48
N THR A 284 9.27 -30.96 45.23
CA THR A 284 8.15 -31.09 46.20
C THR A 284 6.85 -30.47 45.67
N GLY A 285 5.72 -31.13 45.90
CA GLY A 285 4.39 -30.51 45.83
C GLY A 285 3.35 -31.27 45.00
N LEU A 286 2.70 -32.25 45.63
CA LEU A 286 1.49 -32.95 45.17
C LEU A 286 0.32 -31.95 44.97
N THR A 287 -0.58 -32.12 43.99
CA THR A 287 -1.89 -32.77 44.19
C THR A 287 -2.48 -33.38 42.91
N ARG A 288 -3.20 -34.51 43.10
CA ARG A 288 -3.82 -35.42 42.12
C ARG A 288 -5.20 -34.86 41.66
N ASN A 289 -5.53 -34.77 40.35
CA ASN A 289 -6.15 -35.78 39.43
C ASN A 289 -7.66 -36.04 39.70
N PRO A 290 -8.50 -36.60 38.79
CA PRO A 290 -8.49 -36.70 37.31
C PRO A 290 -9.85 -36.37 36.63
N THR A 291 -9.88 -36.09 35.32
CA THR A 291 -10.92 -36.70 34.46
C THR A 291 -10.44 -36.94 33.02
N ARG A 292 -10.27 -38.23 32.73
CA ARG A 292 -10.40 -39.02 31.49
C ARG A 292 -9.93 -38.49 30.12
N LYS A 293 -8.94 -39.24 29.62
CA LYS A 293 -8.47 -39.42 28.23
C LYS A 293 -9.57 -39.90 27.28
N ALA A 294 -9.50 -39.42 26.03
CA ALA A 294 -9.51 -40.30 24.87
C ALA A 294 -8.44 -39.81 23.88
N ALA A 295 -7.63 -40.74 23.41
CA ALA A 295 -6.45 -40.52 22.59
C ALA A 295 -6.76 -40.80 21.12
N GLN A 296 -6.03 -40.15 20.21
CA GLN A 296 -5.59 -40.79 18.96
C GLN A 296 -4.35 -40.08 18.39
N LYS A 297 -3.28 -40.87 18.21
CA LYS A 297 -2.11 -40.61 17.35
C LYS A 297 -2.35 -41.33 15.99
N PRO A 298 -1.38 -41.36 15.05
CA PRO A 298 -1.08 -40.32 14.07
C PRO A 298 -1.14 -40.85 12.61
N LEU A 299 -0.85 -39.95 11.67
CA LEU A 299 -0.67 -40.07 10.23
C LEU A 299 0.00 -41.38 9.72
N VAL A 300 -0.56 -41.96 8.64
CA VAL A 300 0.19 -42.80 7.68
C VAL A 300 -0.27 -42.52 6.24
N ASN A 301 0.72 -42.02 5.49
CA ASN A 301 1.13 -42.20 4.09
C ASN A 301 0.19 -42.60 2.94
N VAL A 302 0.53 -42.00 1.80
CA VAL A 302 -0.01 -42.06 0.44
C VAL A 302 0.44 -43.34 -0.29
N ASN A 303 -0.48 -44.04 -0.95
CA ASN A 303 -0.30 -44.68 -2.27
C ASN A 303 -1.59 -45.34 -2.77
N GLY A 304 -1.88 -45.20 -4.07
CA GLY A 304 -2.76 -46.11 -4.80
C GLY A 304 -4.08 -45.54 -5.33
N SER A 305 -4.01 -44.95 -6.53
CA SER A 305 -5.00 -45.09 -7.62
C SER A 305 -6.47 -45.39 -7.26
N SER A 306 -7.30 -44.35 -7.20
CA SER A 306 -8.66 -44.38 -7.75
C SER A 306 -9.22 -42.96 -7.80
N ILE A 307 -9.05 -42.33 -8.96
CA ILE A 307 -9.82 -41.15 -9.38
C ILE A 307 -11.25 -41.66 -9.65
N PHE A 308 -12.26 -40.94 -9.15
CA PHE A 308 -13.72 -41.16 -9.21
C PHE A 308 -14.38 -41.67 -7.92
N GLU A 309 -15.26 -40.81 -7.37
CA GLU A 309 -16.17 -41.11 -6.27
C GLU A 309 -17.29 -42.09 -6.70
N PRO A 310 -17.79 -42.94 -5.79
CA PRO A 310 -18.89 -43.85 -6.09
C PRO A 310 -20.20 -43.06 -6.28
N GLY A 311 -20.62 -42.89 -7.54
CA GLY A 311 -21.86 -42.20 -7.91
C GLY A 311 -21.85 -41.51 -9.29
N SER A 312 -20.74 -41.51 -10.02
CA SER A 312 -20.64 -40.81 -11.32
C SER A 312 -21.15 -41.65 -12.50
N LEU A 313 -22.12 -41.10 -13.24
CA LEU A 313 -22.85 -41.68 -14.38
C LEU A 313 -22.14 -41.54 -15.75
N LEU A 314 -20.81 -41.56 -15.79
CA LEU A 314 -20.05 -41.54 -17.04
C LEU A 314 -19.15 -42.78 -17.16
N ARG A 315 -19.77 -43.90 -17.55
CA ARG A 315 -19.06 -45.05 -18.10
C ARG A 315 -19.84 -45.62 -19.29
N GLN A 316 -19.70 -45.00 -20.46
CA GLN A 316 -20.09 -45.61 -21.73
C GLN A 316 -19.18 -45.12 -22.86
N GLN A 317 -18.74 -46.10 -23.66
CA GLN A 317 -18.00 -46.07 -24.93
C GLN A 317 -16.47 -45.90 -24.87
N GLY A 318 -15.80 -46.95 -25.36
CA GLY A 318 -14.36 -47.01 -25.63
C GLY A 318 -13.71 -48.23 -25.01
#